data_AF-A0AAN6JJC7-F1
#
_entry.id   AF-A0AAN6JJC7-F1
#
_cell.length_a   1.000
_cell.length_b   1.000
_cell.length_c   1.000
_cell.angle_alpha   90.00
_cell.angle_beta   90.00
_cell.angle_gamma   90.00
#
_symmetry.space_group_name_H-M   'P 1'
#
loop_
_entity.id
_entity.type
_entity.pdbx_description
1 polymer ?
#
loop_
_entity_poly.entity_id
_entity_poly.type
_entity_poly.pdbx_seq_one_letter_code
_entity_poly.pdbx_strand_id
1 'polypeptide(L)'
;MSGSGPVPWGRLFVASAGIIGIGYAVMKATTPSEKQLYDALSPDLKRQVDQHREAAQRKAAYKEQLERAKTGEADSAPVWAAGLSGRDSSPPPRQGL
;
A
#
# COMPACT_ATOMS: atom_id res chain seq x y z
N MET A 1 40.93 10.25 -34.61
CA MET A 1 40.98 8.82 -34.23
C MET A 1 39.62 8.47 -33.66
N SER A 2 38.72 7.92 -34.48
CA SER A 2 37.38 7.53 -34.05
C SER A 2 37.14 6.10 -34.49
N GLY A 3 36.71 5.27 -33.55
CA GLY A 3 36.51 3.84 -33.73
C GLY A 3 35.79 3.27 -32.53
N SER A 4 34.60 3.78 -32.24
CA SER A 4 33.71 3.17 -31.25
C SER A 4 33.18 1.87 -31.85
N GLY A 5 33.70 0.72 -31.40
CA GLY A 5 33.17 -0.59 -31.79
C GLY A 5 31.68 -0.71 -31.42
N PRO A 6 30.91 -1.58 -32.10
CA PRO A 6 29.50 -1.76 -31.81
C PRO A 6 29.30 -2.18 -30.34
N VAL A 7 28.47 -1.43 -29.62
CA VAL A 7 28.19 -1.70 -28.20
C VAL A 7 27.41 -3.01 -28.10
N PRO A 8 27.89 -4.01 -27.32
CA PRO A 8 27.27 -5.33 -27.24
C PRO A 8 26.06 -5.32 -26.30
N TRP A 9 24.97 -4.69 -26.72
CA TRP A 9 23.73 -4.52 -25.96
C TRP A 9 23.19 -5.81 -25.34
N GLY A 10 23.21 -6.93 -26.08
CA GLY A 10 22.77 -8.22 -25.55
C GLY A 10 23.59 -8.68 -24.34
N ARG A 11 24.91 -8.47 -24.37
CA ARG A 11 25.82 -8.85 -23.27
C ARG A 11 25.62 -7.96 -22.04
N LEU A 12 25.29 -6.68 -22.26
CA LEU A 12 24.90 -5.73 -21.23
C LEU A 12 23.59 -6.15 -20.53
N PHE A 13 22.56 -6.53 -21.28
CA PHE A 13 21.30 -7.00 -20.69
C PHE A 13 21.47 -8.30 -19.90
N VAL A 14 22.23 -9.27 -20.43
CA VAL A 14 22.52 -10.52 -19.71
C VAL A 14 23.31 -10.25 -18.42
N ALA A 15 24.31 -9.36 -18.47
CA ALA A 15 25.06 -8.97 -17.29
C ALA A 15 24.16 -8.27 -16.25
N SER A 16 23.29 -7.35 -16.69
CA SER A 16 22.35 -6.65 -15.81
C SER A 16 21.34 -7.60 -15.16
N ALA A 17 20.72 -8.48 -15.95
CA ALA A 17 19.80 -9.50 -15.45
C ALA A 17 20.51 -10.46 -14.48
N GLY A 18 21.77 -10.82 -14.75
CA GLY A 18 22.61 -11.60 -13.86
C GLY A 18 22.82 -10.92 -12.51
N ILE A 19 23.18 -9.64 -12.50
CA ILE A 19 23.38 -8.86 -11.26
C ILE A 19 22.07 -8.76 -10.45
N ILE A 20 20.94 -8.48 -11.11
CA ILE A 20 19.62 -8.43 -10.47
C ILE A 20 19.24 -9.80 -9.90
N GLY A 21 19.45 -10.87 -10.66
CA GLY A 21 19.18 -12.25 -10.25
C GLY A 21 20.02 -12.67 -9.04
N ILE A 22 21.30 -12.28 -9.00
CA ILE A 22 22.18 -12.50 -7.85
C ILE A 22 21.67 -11.73 -6.63
N GLY A 23 21.30 -10.46 -6.78
CA GLY A 23 20.72 -9.66 -5.69
C GLY A 23 19.44 -10.29 -5.13
N TYR A 24 18.56 -10.79 -6.00
CA TYR A 24 17.35 -11.50 -5.58
C TYR A 24 17.66 -12.84 -4.90
N ALA A 25 18.64 -13.60 -5.39
CA ALA A 25 19.07 -14.84 -4.77
C ALA A 25 19.64 -14.61 -3.36
N VAL A 26 20.44 -13.55 -3.18
CA VAL A 26 20.94 -13.14 -1.86
C VAL A 26 19.77 -12.77 -0.94
N MET A 27 18.83 -11.95 -1.41
CA MET A 27 17.63 -11.61 -0.64
C MET A 27 16.84 -12.85 -0.22
N LYS A 28 16.66 -13.82 -1.13
CA LYS A 28 15.96 -15.08 -0.87
C LYS A 28 16.74 -16.00 0.06
N ALA A 29 18.07 -15.96 0.05
CA ALA A 29 18.90 -16.75 0.95
C ALA A 29 18.93 -16.16 2.37
N THR A 30 18.92 -14.83 2.50
CA THR A 30 18.95 -14.15 3.81
C THR A 30 17.57 -14.00 4.44
N THR A 31 16.50 -14.02 3.64
CA THR A 31 15.13 -13.96 4.12
C THR A 31 14.54 -15.37 4.12
N PRO A 32 14.30 -16.01 5.28
CA PRO A 32 13.67 -17.32 5.32
C PRO A 32 12.30 -17.26 4.65
N SER A 33 11.97 -18.29 3.88
CA SER A 33 10.63 -18.42 3.28
C SER A 33 9.56 -18.30 4.37
N GLU A 34 8.40 -17.72 4.06
CA GLU A 34 7.34 -17.48 5.06
C GLU A 34 7.06 -18.75 5.88
N LYS A 35 6.98 -19.91 5.24
CA LYS A 35 6.77 -21.20 5.92
C LYS A 35 7.88 -21.56 6.92
N GLN A 36 9.15 -21.38 6.56
CA GLN A 36 10.29 -21.62 7.47
C GLN A 36 10.34 -20.59 8.60
N LEU A 37 9.98 -19.34 8.33
CA LEU A 37 9.84 -18.31 9.35
C LEU A 37 8.73 -18.71 10.34
N TYR A 38 7.54 -19.08 9.85
CA TYR A 38 6.43 -19.57 10.67
C TYR A 38 6.82 -20.79 11.51
N ASP A 39 7.54 -21.76 10.96
CA ASP A 39 7.93 -22.95 11.72
C ASP A 39 9.02 -22.65 12.77
N ALA A 40 9.90 -21.68 12.50
CA ALA A 40 10.90 -21.18 13.45
C ALA A 40 10.31 -20.20 14.51
N LEU A 41 9.11 -19.67 14.28
CA LEU A 41 8.45 -18.75 15.21
C LEU A 41 7.89 -19.51 16.42
N SER A 42 8.22 -19.01 17.62
CA SER A 42 7.63 -19.46 18.86
C SER A 42 6.10 -19.26 18.85
N PRO A 43 5.30 -20.04 19.60
CA PRO A 43 3.84 -19.97 19.58
C PRO A 43 3.27 -18.58 19.88
N ASP A 44 4.02 -17.71 20.56
CA ASP A 44 3.62 -16.33 20.82
C ASP A 44 3.68 -15.44 19.57
N LEU A 45 4.75 -15.54 18.78
CA LEU A 45 4.85 -14.73 17.56
C LEU A 45 3.90 -15.23 16.46
N LYS A 46 3.58 -16.52 16.43
CA LYS A 46 2.51 -17.05 15.54
C LYS A 46 1.18 -16.32 15.79
N ARG A 47 0.81 -16.12 17.06
CA ARG A 47 -0.40 -15.36 17.43
C ARG A 47 -0.35 -13.91 16.97
N GLN A 48 0.80 -13.25 17.07
CA GLN A 48 0.95 -11.87 16.61
C GLN A 48 0.80 -11.78 15.09
N VAL A 49 1.39 -12.71 14.34
CA VAL A 49 1.25 -12.74 12.89
C VAL A 49 -0.20 -13.02 12.47
N ASP A 50 -0.89 -13.94 13.15
CA ASP A 50 -2.32 -14.18 12.89
C ASP A 50 -3.17 -12.95 13.20
N GLN A 51 -2.91 -12.23 14.31
CA GLN A 51 -3.56 -10.95 14.62
C GLN A 51 -3.33 -9.90 13.53
N HIS A 52 -2.12 -9.82 12.98
CA HIS A 52 -1.80 -8.92 11.88
C HIS A 52 -2.51 -9.31 10.57
N ARG A 53 -2.65 -10.61 10.29
CA ARG A 53 -3.40 -11.10 9.12
C ARG A 53 -4.88 -10.78 9.25
N GLU A 54 -5.47 -11.00 10.42
CA GLU A 54 -6.86 -10.61 10.69
C GLU A 54 -7.05 -9.10 10.57
N ALA A 55 -6.11 -8.30 11.08
CA ALA A 55 -6.15 -6.84 10.94
C ALA A 55 -6.03 -6.39 9.47
N ALA A 56 -5.19 -7.05 8.67
CA ALA A 56 -5.02 -6.76 7.25
C ALA A 56 -6.30 -7.10 6.45
N GLN A 57 -6.96 -8.21 6.76
CA GLN A 57 -8.25 -8.57 6.14
C GLN A 57 -9.35 -7.56 6.47
N ARG A 58 -9.44 -7.11 7.73
CA ARG A 58 -10.40 -6.06 8.14
C ARG A 58 -10.16 -4.75 7.39
N LYS A 59 -8.89 -4.37 7.20
CA LYS A 59 -8.52 -3.17 6.44
C LYS A 59 -8.85 -3.29 4.95
N ALA A 60 -8.68 -4.47 4.35
CA ALA A 60 -9.04 -4.73 2.96
C ALA A 60 -10.56 -4.57 2.75
N ALA A 61 -11.38 -5.17 3.61
CA ALA A 61 -12.83 -5.03 3.57
C ALA A 61 -13.30 -3.57 3.77
N TYR A 62 -12.65 -2.83 4.67
CA TYR A 62 -12.96 -1.42 4.89
C TYR A 62 -12.54 -0.55 3.70
N LYS A 63 -11.40 -0.86 3.08
CA LYS A 63 -10.92 -0.17 1.87
C LYS A 63 -11.90 -0.35 0.72
N GLU A 64 -12.46 -1.55 0.54
CA GLU A 64 -13.45 -1.82 -0.50
C GLU A 64 -14.74 -1.00 -0.31
N GLN A 65 -15.20 -0.84 0.94
CA GLN A 65 -16.34 0.03 1.26
C GLN A 65 -16.03 1.50 1.01
N LEU A 66 -14.83 1.96 1.36
CA LEU A 66 -14.38 3.33 1.07
C LEU A 66 -14.26 3.60 -0.43
N GLU A 67 -13.75 2.64 -1.21
CA GLU A 67 -13.67 2.78 -2.67
C GLU A 67 -15.07 2.83 -3.30
N ARG A 68 -16.02 1.99 -2.86
CA ARG A 68 -17.43 2.05 -3.30
C ARG A 68 -18.09 3.40 -2.98
N ALA A 69 -17.77 3.99 -1.82
CA ALA A 69 -18.26 5.31 -1.45
C ALA A 69 -17.61 6.45 -2.27
N LYS A 70 -16.37 6.27 -2.74
CA LYS A 70 -15.66 7.26 -3.58
C LYS A 70 -16.07 7.20 -5.05
N THR A 71 -16.39 6.03 -5.58
CA THR A 71 -16.79 5.87 -6.99
C THR A 71 -18.21 6.36 -7.29
N GLY A 72 -18.92 6.91 -6.30
CA GLY A 72 -20.20 7.59 -6.50
C GLY A 72 -21.38 6.67 -6.79
N GLU A 73 -21.22 5.35 -6.61
CA GLU A 73 -22.30 4.37 -6.80
C GLU A 73 -23.34 4.41 -5.64
N ALA A 74 -23.00 5.10 -4.56
CA ALA A 74 -23.93 5.51 -3.53
C ALA A 74 -24.56 6.85 -3.93
N ASP A 75 -25.74 6.79 -4.54
CA ASP A 75 -26.56 7.89 -5.08
C ASP A 75 -27.05 8.93 -4.03
N SER A 76 -26.39 9.02 -2.88
CA SER A 76 -26.74 9.95 -1.80
C SER A 76 -25.50 10.31 -1.00
N ALA A 77 -25.31 11.62 -0.80
CA ALA A 77 -24.20 12.16 -0.04
C ALA A 77 -24.04 11.43 1.31
N PRO A 78 -22.81 11.10 1.72
CA PRO A 78 -22.58 10.33 2.94
C PRO A 78 -23.13 11.09 4.17
N VAL A 79 -23.62 10.38 5.19
CA VAL A 79 -24.43 10.92 6.31
C VAL A 79 -23.77 12.11 7.04
N TRP A 80 -22.44 12.16 7.11
CA TRP A 80 -21.66 13.29 7.65
C TRP A 80 -21.65 14.57 6.80
N ALA A 81 -21.97 14.50 5.50
CA ALA A 81 -22.04 15.67 4.61
C ALA A 81 -23.18 16.63 5.01
N ALA A 82 -24.25 16.11 5.60
CA ALA A 82 -25.36 16.92 6.13
C ALA A 82 -24.94 17.84 7.29
N GLY A 83 -23.82 17.54 7.98
CA GLY A 83 -23.29 18.36 9.07
C GLY A 83 -22.50 19.60 8.63
N LEU A 84 -22.12 19.70 7.34
CA LEU A 84 -21.38 20.85 6.82
C LEU A 84 -22.31 22.03 6.47
N SER A 85 -23.52 21.76 6.00
CA SER A 85 -24.53 22.77 5.63
C SER A 85 -25.04 23.62 6.80
N GLY A 86 -24.81 23.19 8.05
CA GLY A 86 -25.21 23.93 9.25
C GLY A 86 -24.18 24.93 9.77
N ARG A 87 -22.96 24.98 9.20
CA ARG A 87 -21.86 25.81 9.71
C ARG A 87 -21.78 27.21 9.09
N ASP A 88 -22.56 27.48 8.04
CA ASP A 88 -22.61 28.75 7.31
C ASP A 88 -23.71 29.72 7.82
N SER A 89 -24.13 29.60 9.08
CA SER A 89 -25.01 30.59 9.71
C SER A 89 -24.22 31.87 10.01
N SER A 90 -24.28 32.83 9.08
CA SER A 90 -23.76 34.19 9.20
C SER A 90 -24.25 34.86 10.51
N PRO A 91 -23.39 35.62 11.25
CA PRO A 91 -23.78 36.21 12.54
C PRO A 91 -24.93 37.22 12.37
N PRO A 92 -25.91 37.27 13.29
CA PRO A 92 -27.00 38.24 13.20
C PRO A 92 -26.47 39.69 13.37
N PRO A 93 -27.03 40.68 12.63
CA PRO A 93 -26.55 42.05 12.67
C PRO A 93 -26.77 42.67 14.07
N ARG A 94 -25.73 43.31 14.62
CA ARG A 94 -25.86 44.11 15.85
C ARG A 94 -26.79 45.29 15.59
N GLN A 95 -27.95 45.31 16.21
CA GLN A 95 -28.77 46.51 16.30
C GLN A 95 -28.10 47.47 17.29
N GLY A 96 -27.74 48.66 16.80
CA GLY A 96 -27.15 49.73 17.59
C GLY A 96 -28.17 50.31 18.58
N LEU A 97 -27.66 50.67 19.76
CA LEU A 97 -28.26 51.60 20.71
C LEU A 97 -27.79 53.02 20.38
#